data_AF-A0A932Y4H2-F1
#
_entry.id   AF-A0A932Y4H2-F1
#
_cell.length_a   1.000
_cell.length_b   1.000
_cell.length_c   1.000
_cell.angle_alpha   90.00
_cell.angle_beta   90.00
_cell.angle_gamma   90.00
#
_symmetry.space_group_name_H-M   'P 1'
#
loop_
_entity.id
_entity.type
_entity.pdbx_description
1 polymer ?
#
loop_
_entity_poly.entity_id
_entity_poly.type
_entity_poly.pdbx_seq_one_letter_code
_entity_poly.pdbx_strand_id
1 'polypeptide(L)'
;MSRLSCCVAILGVLIAGFGNGAKCFTYSHFEFDPKHPILSETFQNELSQQSHSELSLFKEAAVLLNAVPSLNKKTELAQKATRSIYLSTMVFYGVRDSEMDELLKVLIDKAQQGIPIYFIVDDYLSSFGSNHIEQLQEAGVHVAFFNTSQDDYPGSIRWHEKLFIVDDEYAIVGGQNLYNQDYPFVPFDFKWRDTDVYLSGPVAKEFSKHFRNVWKKLTRSLIKSPPAIEFCPPDERTPKEKRDHTGEVRFIYNEPYQGKKYLTQAYKALIAKAQHTIIWQGNNLYLNDEFNHLILEAAHRGVNVYLVTNSISTSWWQTFYYVYHAWFGYKPFKDSPVHLCLYQERFNHSKMLYIDGVVSAIGSANHDSYSLENDAESTALIYDRNFNRDLYYNVILKDLESTDCS
;
A
#
# COMPACT_ATOMS: atom_id res chain seq x y z
N MET A 1 -23.89 29.27 13.37
CA MET A 1 -23.78 30.13 12.17
C MET A 1 -22.62 31.08 12.48
N SER A 2 -21.45 31.02 11.86
CA SER A 2 -21.13 30.92 10.44
C SER A 2 -19.87 30.05 10.21
N ARG A 3 -19.94 29.17 9.22
CA ARG A 3 -18.78 28.62 8.51
C ARG A 3 -18.20 29.75 7.65
N LEU A 4 -16.90 30.06 7.74
CA LEU A 4 -16.21 30.79 6.69
C LEU A 4 -15.50 29.78 5.79
N SER A 5 -16.02 29.70 4.56
CA SER A 5 -15.44 28.99 3.42
C SER A 5 -14.15 29.68 3.01
N CYS A 6 -13.07 28.91 2.82
CA CYS A 6 -11.83 29.40 2.23
C CYS A 6 -12.08 29.69 0.74
N CYS A 7 -11.75 30.90 0.28
CA CYS A 7 -11.82 31.29 -1.13
C CYS A 7 -10.57 30.81 -1.87
N VAL A 8 -10.78 30.05 -2.94
CA VAL A 8 -9.84 29.90 -4.05
C VAL A 8 -9.67 31.27 -4.71
N ALA A 9 -8.47 31.85 -4.67
CA ALA A 9 -8.18 33.10 -5.35
C ALA A 9 -7.31 32.84 -6.59
N ILE A 10 -7.95 32.98 -7.76
CA ILE A 10 -7.31 33.21 -9.06
C ILE A 10 -6.79 34.65 -9.06
N LEU A 11 -5.53 34.82 -9.50
CA LEU A 11 -4.73 36.04 -9.69
C LEU A 11 -5.36 37.43 -9.40
N GLY A 12 -4.67 38.20 -8.55
CA GLY A 12 -4.50 39.65 -8.69
C GLY A 12 -5.35 40.53 -7.78
N VAL A 13 -4.73 41.10 -6.74
CA VAL A 13 -4.81 42.51 -6.25
C VAL A 13 -4.29 42.56 -4.80
N LEU A 14 -3.30 43.41 -4.57
CA LEU A 14 -2.71 43.75 -3.27
C LEU A 14 -3.76 44.37 -2.32
N ILE A 15 -3.99 43.75 -1.16
CA ILE A 15 -4.50 44.44 0.03
C ILE A 15 -3.71 43.96 1.25
N ALA A 16 -3.04 44.91 1.90
CA ALA A 16 -2.31 44.70 3.14
C ALA A 16 -3.29 44.61 4.32
N GLY A 17 -3.09 43.60 5.18
CA GLY A 17 -3.77 43.46 6.47
C GLY A 17 -2.91 42.65 7.44
N PHE A 18 -2.51 43.28 8.54
CA PHE A 18 -1.77 42.66 9.64
C PHE A 18 -2.68 41.74 10.47
N GLY A 19 -2.28 40.48 10.68
CA GLY A 19 -2.90 39.57 11.66
C GLY A 19 -2.56 38.09 11.45
N ASN A 20 -1.63 37.56 12.26
CA ASN A 20 -1.34 36.14 12.55
C ASN A 20 -1.38 35.13 11.39
N GLY A 21 -0.29 35.07 10.61
CA GLY A 21 0.55 33.88 10.51
C GLY A 21 0.01 32.54 9.97
N ALA A 22 -1.11 32.50 9.22
CA ALA A 22 -1.41 31.33 8.41
C ALA A 22 -0.47 31.29 7.20
N LYS A 23 0.60 30.47 7.26
CA LYS A 23 1.41 30.18 6.07
C LYS A 23 0.48 29.51 5.05
N CYS A 24 0.13 30.20 3.97
CA CYS A 24 -0.44 29.53 2.80
C CYS A 24 0.64 28.63 2.23
N PHE A 25 0.54 27.33 2.50
CA PHE A 25 1.44 26.34 1.93
C PHE A 25 1.06 26.16 0.46
N THR A 26 1.92 26.58 -0.48
CA THR A 26 1.72 26.31 -1.90
C THR A 26 2.34 24.96 -2.23
N TYR A 27 1.50 23.94 -2.39
CA TYR A 27 1.97 22.62 -2.85
C TYR A 27 2.43 22.70 -4.31
N SER A 28 3.47 21.95 -4.66
CA SER A 28 3.98 21.87 -6.03
C SER A 28 2.91 21.33 -6.98
N HIS A 29 2.74 21.92 -8.15
CA HIS A 29 1.81 21.36 -9.14
C HIS A 29 2.32 20.01 -9.68
N PHE A 30 1.43 19.21 -10.27
CA PHE A 30 1.83 18.00 -10.98
C PHE A 30 2.81 18.33 -12.10
N GLU A 31 4.01 17.77 -12.02
CA GLU A 31 5.04 17.84 -13.05
C GLU A 31 5.43 16.42 -13.44
N PHE A 32 5.72 16.21 -14.73
CA PHE A 32 6.15 14.93 -15.28
C PHE A 32 7.23 15.19 -16.32
N ASP A 33 8.43 14.66 -16.08
CA ASP A 33 9.51 14.67 -17.05
C ASP A 33 9.65 13.29 -17.72
N PRO A 34 9.35 13.15 -19.03
CA PRO A 34 9.56 11.88 -19.74
C PRO A 34 11.04 11.48 -19.84
N LYS A 35 11.98 12.37 -19.57
CA LYS A 35 13.43 12.10 -19.56
C LYS A 35 13.99 11.90 -18.14
N HIS A 36 13.11 11.80 -17.15
CA HIS A 36 13.52 11.65 -15.76
C HIS A 36 14.44 10.42 -15.58
N PRO A 37 15.53 10.49 -14.79
CA PRO A 37 16.46 9.39 -14.63
C PRO A 37 15.82 8.08 -14.15
N ILE A 38 14.75 8.15 -13.34
CA ILE A 38 13.97 6.99 -12.90
C ILE A 38 13.35 6.22 -14.08
N LEU A 39 13.00 6.90 -15.17
CA LEU A 39 12.43 6.27 -16.36
C LEU A 39 13.49 5.73 -17.33
N SER A 40 14.78 6.00 -17.08
CA SER A 40 15.86 5.52 -17.95
C SER A 40 15.99 4.00 -17.92
N GLU A 41 16.28 3.41 -19.09
CA GLU A 41 16.51 1.97 -19.21
C GLU A 41 17.63 1.48 -18.28
N THR A 42 18.70 2.27 -18.14
CA THR A 42 19.80 1.96 -17.22
C THR A 42 19.31 1.83 -15.78
N PHE A 43 18.56 2.81 -15.28
CA PHE A 43 18.04 2.75 -13.91
C PHE A 43 17.04 1.61 -13.72
N GLN A 44 16.14 1.39 -14.69
CA GLN A 44 15.17 0.30 -14.61
C GLN A 44 15.84 -1.08 -14.60
N ASN A 45 16.92 -1.26 -15.37
CA ASN A 45 17.71 -2.49 -15.36
C ASN A 45 18.46 -2.69 -14.04
N GLU A 46 19.08 -1.64 -13.49
CA GLU A 46 19.71 -1.66 -12.16
C GLU A 46 18.70 -2.05 -11.08
N LEU A 47 17.52 -1.41 -11.10
CA LEU A 47 16.44 -1.69 -10.18
C LEU A 47 15.94 -3.13 -10.31
N SER A 48 15.82 -3.67 -11.53
CA SER A 48 15.45 -5.08 -11.76
C SER A 48 16.45 -6.05 -11.13
N GLN A 49 17.75 -5.80 -11.30
CA GLN A 49 18.80 -6.64 -10.70
C GLN A 49 18.77 -6.58 -9.18
N GLN A 50 18.63 -5.38 -8.59
CA GLN A 50 18.66 -5.19 -7.15
C GLN A 50 17.41 -5.72 -6.45
N SER A 51 16.24 -5.54 -7.06
CA SER A 51 14.94 -5.90 -6.46
C SER A 51 14.41 -7.27 -6.89
N HIS A 52 15.09 -7.96 -7.82
CA HIS A 52 14.62 -9.22 -8.42
C HIS A 52 13.17 -9.14 -8.92
N SER A 53 12.81 -7.97 -9.46
CA SER A 53 11.50 -7.68 -10.03
C SER A 53 11.68 -7.19 -11.47
N GLU A 54 10.63 -7.30 -12.27
CA GLU A 54 10.64 -6.79 -13.65
C GLU A 54 9.54 -5.78 -13.87
N LEU A 55 9.78 -4.86 -14.80
CA LEU A 55 8.74 -3.98 -15.29
C LEU A 55 7.73 -4.80 -16.10
N SER A 56 6.46 -4.66 -15.74
CA SER A 56 5.33 -5.31 -16.40
C SER A 56 4.35 -4.25 -16.91
N LEU A 57 3.35 -4.72 -17.65
CA LEU A 57 2.30 -3.87 -18.21
C LEU A 57 0.99 -4.12 -17.48
N PHE A 58 0.21 -3.06 -17.30
CA PHE A 58 -1.19 -3.16 -16.91
C PHE A 58 -2.11 -2.69 -18.05
N LYS A 59 -3.32 -3.23 -18.08
CA LYS A 59 -4.40 -2.78 -18.98
C LYS A 59 -5.25 -1.70 -18.31
N GLU A 60 -5.58 -1.89 -17.04
CA GLU A 60 -6.29 -0.91 -16.23
C GLU A 60 -5.57 -0.76 -14.88
N ALA A 61 -5.56 0.46 -14.36
CA ALA A 61 -5.14 0.77 -13.00
C ALA A 61 -6.14 1.76 -12.39
N ALA A 62 -6.58 1.51 -11.16
CA ALA A 62 -7.48 2.40 -10.45
C ALA A 62 -7.17 2.45 -8.96
N VAL A 63 -7.16 3.66 -8.39
CA VAL A 63 -7.03 3.84 -6.95
C VAL A 63 -8.35 3.51 -6.27
N LEU A 64 -8.31 2.66 -5.25
CA LEU A 64 -9.43 2.31 -4.40
C LEU A 64 -9.25 3.00 -3.06
N LEU A 65 -9.96 4.12 -2.88
CA LEU A 65 -9.83 4.97 -1.71
C LEU A 65 -10.70 4.46 -0.55
N ASN A 66 -10.08 4.08 0.56
CA ASN A 66 -10.70 3.48 1.75
C ASN A 66 -11.30 2.08 1.52
N ALA A 67 -11.82 1.50 2.60
CA ALA A 67 -12.28 0.12 2.64
C ALA A 67 -13.42 -0.20 1.67
N VAL A 68 -14.47 0.63 1.61
CA VAL A 68 -15.70 0.29 0.88
C VAL A 68 -15.46 0.12 -0.63
N PRO A 69 -14.82 1.05 -1.36
CA PRO A 69 -14.48 0.82 -2.77
C PRO A 69 -13.58 -0.39 -2.98
N SER A 70 -12.66 -0.66 -2.04
CA SER A 70 -11.77 -1.82 -2.09
C SER A 70 -12.53 -3.15 -1.95
N LEU A 71 -13.36 -3.28 -0.92
CA LEU A 71 -14.18 -4.47 -0.68
C LEU A 71 -15.19 -4.70 -1.81
N ASN A 72 -15.87 -3.65 -2.27
CA ASN A 72 -16.80 -3.75 -3.40
C ASN A 72 -16.10 -4.27 -4.66
N LYS A 73 -14.87 -3.78 -4.94
CA LYS A 73 -14.11 -4.26 -6.09
C LYS A 73 -13.65 -5.71 -5.91
N LYS A 74 -13.21 -6.10 -4.71
CA LYS A 74 -12.86 -7.49 -4.37
C LYS A 74 -14.08 -8.42 -4.60
N THR A 75 -15.25 -8.03 -4.12
CA THR A 75 -16.51 -8.76 -4.31
C THR A 75 -16.90 -8.87 -5.80
N GLU A 76 -16.86 -7.76 -6.55
CA GLU A 76 -17.16 -7.75 -7.99
C GLU A 76 -16.26 -8.72 -8.76
N LEU A 77 -14.95 -8.71 -8.47
CA LEU A 77 -13.98 -9.60 -9.12
C LEU A 77 -14.20 -11.06 -8.70
N ALA A 78 -14.44 -11.32 -7.40
CA ALA A 78 -14.73 -12.65 -6.88
C ALA A 78 -15.97 -13.27 -7.54
N GLN A 79 -17.04 -12.49 -7.74
CA GLN A 79 -18.26 -12.93 -8.43
C GLN A 79 -17.98 -13.37 -9.87
N LYS A 80 -17.03 -12.71 -10.55
CA LYS A 80 -16.61 -13.01 -11.92
C LYS A 80 -15.56 -14.12 -12.02
N ALA A 81 -15.00 -14.59 -10.90
CA ALA A 81 -13.94 -15.59 -10.91
C ALA A 81 -14.39 -16.90 -11.57
N THR A 82 -13.51 -17.45 -12.40
CA THR A 82 -13.71 -18.68 -13.18
C THR A 82 -12.60 -19.70 -13.02
N ARG A 83 -11.44 -19.31 -12.49
CA ARG A 83 -10.24 -20.17 -12.42
C ARG A 83 -9.66 -20.27 -11.02
N SER A 84 -9.42 -19.16 -10.34
CA SER A 84 -8.86 -19.19 -8.97
C SER A 84 -8.96 -17.84 -8.27
N ILE A 85 -8.98 -17.87 -6.94
CA ILE A 85 -8.86 -16.67 -6.11
C ILE A 85 -7.68 -16.87 -5.14
N TYR A 86 -6.81 -15.86 -5.04
CA TYR A 86 -5.74 -15.80 -4.05
C TYR A 86 -5.96 -14.59 -3.16
N LEU A 87 -5.98 -14.78 -1.85
CA LEU A 87 -6.09 -13.68 -0.90
C LEU A 87 -5.03 -13.77 0.20
N SER A 88 -4.55 -12.61 0.62
CA SER A 88 -3.57 -12.42 1.68
C SER A 88 -3.98 -11.24 2.54
N THR A 89 -3.91 -11.37 3.86
CA THR A 89 -4.10 -10.25 4.78
C THR A 89 -3.31 -10.46 6.06
N MET A 90 -2.90 -9.39 6.72
CA MET A 90 -2.34 -9.46 8.07
C MET A 90 -3.45 -9.71 9.08
N VAL A 91 -4.57 -9.02 8.89
CA VAL A 91 -5.65 -8.97 9.84
C VAL A 91 -6.94 -9.43 9.17
N PHE A 92 -7.57 -10.42 9.78
CA PHE A 92 -8.90 -10.88 9.42
C PHE A 92 -9.75 -11.03 10.69
N TYR A 93 -10.67 -10.09 10.86
CA TYR A 93 -11.65 -10.11 11.94
C TYR A 93 -13.02 -10.31 11.34
N GLY A 94 -13.82 -11.19 11.95
CA GLY A 94 -15.24 -11.27 11.63
C GLY A 94 -16.03 -10.12 12.20
N VAL A 95 -15.70 -8.91 11.75
CA VAL A 95 -16.56 -7.76 11.92
C VAL A 95 -17.78 -8.01 11.06
N ARG A 96 -18.97 -7.91 11.67
CA ARG A 96 -20.23 -7.95 10.94
C ARG A 96 -20.46 -6.59 10.29
N ASP A 97 -19.79 -6.37 9.18
CA ASP A 97 -20.10 -5.30 8.26
C ASP A 97 -20.59 -5.87 6.92
N SER A 98 -21.49 -5.12 6.27
CA SER A 98 -22.23 -5.61 5.09
C SER A 98 -21.32 -5.99 3.92
N GLU A 99 -20.26 -5.22 3.71
CA GLU A 99 -19.32 -5.38 2.62
C GLU A 99 -18.48 -6.66 2.80
N MET A 100 -18.02 -6.93 4.02
CA MET A 100 -17.29 -8.15 4.33
C MET A 100 -18.21 -9.37 4.32
N ASP A 101 -19.43 -9.28 4.86
CA ASP A 101 -20.42 -10.36 4.80
C ASP A 101 -20.74 -10.75 3.34
N GLU A 102 -20.85 -9.77 2.44
CA GLU A 102 -21.06 -10.02 1.00
C GLU A 102 -19.84 -10.73 0.38
N LEU A 103 -18.63 -10.24 0.65
CA LEU A 103 -17.42 -10.87 0.14
C LEU A 103 -17.27 -12.32 0.63
N LEU A 104 -17.52 -12.59 1.93
CA LEU A 104 -17.48 -13.94 2.49
C LEU A 104 -18.47 -14.87 1.82
N LYS A 105 -19.72 -14.41 1.63
CA LYS A 105 -20.74 -15.18 0.92
C LYS A 105 -20.28 -15.55 -0.48
N VAL A 106 -19.73 -14.60 -1.24
CA VAL A 106 -19.23 -14.87 -2.60
C VAL A 106 -18.07 -15.85 -2.59
N LEU A 107 -17.13 -15.75 -1.66
CA LEU A 107 -16.01 -16.69 -1.55
C LEU A 107 -16.51 -18.11 -1.22
N ILE A 108 -17.46 -18.25 -0.29
CA ILE A 108 -18.10 -19.54 0.04
C ILE A 108 -18.82 -20.12 -1.18
N ASP A 109 -19.65 -19.33 -1.86
CA ASP A 109 -20.39 -19.76 -3.04
C ASP A 109 -19.44 -20.22 -4.16
N LYS A 110 -18.32 -19.52 -4.36
CA LYS A 110 -17.31 -19.86 -5.37
C LYS A 110 -16.53 -21.12 -5.01
N ALA A 111 -16.14 -21.29 -3.75
CA ALA A 111 -15.48 -22.51 -3.29
C ALA A 111 -16.39 -23.75 -3.49
N GLN A 112 -17.68 -23.62 -3.15
CA GLN A 112 -18.67 -24.68 -3.36
C GLN A 112 -18.95 -24.99 -4.84
N GLN A 113 -18.76 -24.00 -5.73
CA GLN A 113 -18.78 -24.20 -7.18
C GLN A 113 -17.51 -24.86 -7.73
N GLY A 114 -16.52 -25.15 -6.88
CA GLY A 114 -15.26 -25.78 -7.26
C GLY A 114 -14.18 -24.80 -7.74
N ILE A 115 -14.38 -23.48 -7.56
CA ILE A 115 -13.31 -22.51 -7.81
C ILE A 115 -12.29 -22.61 -6.67
N PRO A 116 -11.02 -22.94 -6.94
CA PRO A 116 -10.01 -23.04 -5.90
C PRO A 116 -9.68 -21.66 -5.32
N ILE A 117 -9.79 -21.54 -4.00
CA ILE A 117 -9.50 -20.33 -3.25
C ILE A 117 -8.39 -20.63 -2.25
N TYR A 118 -7.36 -19.78 -2.23
CA TYR A 118 -6.23 -19.90 -1.32
C TYR A 118 -6.07 -18.63 -0.50
N PHE A 119 -5.95 -18.78 0.81
CA PHE A 119 -5.92 -17.69 1.75
C PHE A 119 -4.71 -17.80 2.69
N ILE A 120 -3.84 -16.80 2.66
CA ILE A 120 -2.75 -16.63 3.62
C ILE A 120 -3.14 -15.57 4.66
N VAL A 121 -2.99 -15.88 5.93
CA VAL A 121 -3.35 -14.99 7.03
C VAL A 121 -2.35 -15.08 8.19
N ASP A 122 -2.09 -13.95 8.86
CA ASP A 122 -1.32 -13.93 10.12
C ASP A 122 -2.20 -14.43 11.27
N ASP A 123 -1.86 -15.56 11.89
CA ASP A 123 -2.64 -16.23 12.93
C ASP A 123 -2.61 -15.46 14.25
N TYR A 124 -1.50 -14.81 14.58
CA TYR A 124 -1.37 -14.07 15.83
C TYR A 124 -2.34 -12.88 15.89
N LEU A 125 -2.55 -12.22 14.76
CA LEU A 125 -3.41 -11.04 14.66
C LEU A 125 -4.78 -11.33 14.06
N SER A 126 -5.05 -12.54 13.59
CA SER A 126 -6.35 -12.93 13.06
C SER A 126 -7.03 -13.89 14.02
N SER A 127 -8.36 -13.83 14.14
CA SER A 127 -9.16 -14.67 15.06
C SER A 127 -9.28 -14.20 16.52
N PHE A 128 -9.76 -12.97 16.73
CA PHE A 128 -10.51 -12.65 17.95
C PHE A 128 -12.01 -12.86 17.71
N GLY A 129 -12.53 -14.06 18.00
CA GLY A 129 -13.96 -14.28 18.26
C GLY A 129 -14.91 -14.52 17.08
N SER A 130 -14.43 -14.83 15.86
CA SER A 130 -15.28 -15.14 14.70
C SER A 130 -14.98 -16.50 14.07
N ASN A 131 -16.02 -17.27 13.75
CA ASN A 131 -15.95 -18.55 13.03
C ASN A 131 -15.81 -18.41 11.50
N HIS A 132 -15.47 -17.22 10.98
CA HIS A 132 -15.41 -16.99 9.53
C HIS A 132 -14.31 -17.80 8.84
N ILE A 133 -13.14 -17.97 9.47
CA ILE A 133 -12.08 -18.82 8.93
C ILE A 133 -12.55 -20.28 8.84
N GLU A 134 -13.21 -20.77 9.90
CA GLU A 134 -13.77 -22.12 9.94
C GLU A 134 -14.83 -22.30 8.84
N GLN A 135 -15.74 -21.34 8.66
CA GLN A 135 -16.74 -21.35 7.59
C GLN A 135 -16.10 -21.38 6.19
N LEU A 136 -15.03 -20.61 5.96
CA LEU A 136 -14.29 -20.63 4.70
C LEU A 136 -13.65 -22.01 4.48
N GLN A 137 -13.02 -22.59 5.50
CA GLN A 137 -12.42 -23.93 5.42
C GLN A 137 -13.48 -25.01 5.15
N GLU A 138 -14.61 -24.98 5.85
CA GLU A 138 -15.75 -25.89 5.64
C GLU A 138 -16.34 -25.78 4.23
N ALA A 139 -16.34 -24.58 3.64
CA ALA A 139 -16.77 -24.34 2.27
C ALA A 139 -15.76 -24.82 1.21
N GLY A 140 -14.55 -25.21 1.60
CA GLY A 140 -13.49 -25.70 0.71
C GLY A 140 -12.38 -24.70 0.40
N VAL A 141 -12.31 -23.56 1.10
CA VAL A 141 -11.19 -22.61 0.96
C VAL A 141 -9.94 -23.17 1.63
N HIS A 142 -8.82 -23.14 0.91
CA HIS A 142 -7.53 -23.52 1.46
C HIS A 142 -6.94 -22.37 2.26
N VAL A 143 -6.78 -22.55 3.57
CA VAL A 143 -6.21 -21.52 4.47
C VAL A 143 -4.83 -21.95 4.95
N ALA A 144 -3.86 -21.05 4.85
CA ALA A 144 -2.52 -21.18 5.41
C ALA A 144 -2.27 -20.06 6.41
N PHE A 145 -1.76 -20.44 7.57
CA PHE A 145 -1.50 -19.53 8.69
C PHE A 145 -0.01 -19.21 8.77
N PHE A 146 0.31 -17.95 9.04
CA PHE A 146 1.64 -17.46 9.38
C PHE A 146 1.68 -17.11 10.88
N ASN A 147 2.84 -17.19 11.54
CA ASN A 147 2.99 -16.93 12.99
C ASN A 147 1.99 -17.70 13.89
N THR A 148 1.97 -19.03 13.77
CA THR A 148 1.02 -19.90 14.51
C THR A 148 1.39 -20.14 15.98
N SER A 149 2.53 -19.63 16.46
CA SER A 149 2.95 -19.79 17.86
C SER A 149 2.78 -18.51 18.65
N GLN A 150 2.25 -18.59 19.87
CA GLN A 150 2.19 -17.44 20.78
C GLN A 150 3.59 -16.94 21.19
N ASP A 151 4.61 -17.79 21.08
CA ASP A 151 6.01 -17.43 21.32
C ASP A 151 6.61 -16.59 20.18
N ASP A 152 5.93 -16.46 19.04
CA ASP A 152 6.42 -15.71 17.90
C ASP A 152 6.44 -14.18 18.19
N TYR A 153 5.69 -13.66 19.18
CA TYR A 153 5.62 -12.21 19.46
C TYR A 153 6.01 -11.88 20.91
N PRO A 154 6.93 -10.92 21.19
CA PRO A 154 7.33 -9.78 20.37
C PRO A 154 8.67 -9.95 19.63
N GLY A 155 8.69 -9.60 18.34
CA GLY A 155 9.89 -9.59 17.50
C GLY A 155 9.84 -10.46 16.25
N SER A 156 8.76 -11.22 16.02
CA SER A 156 8.55 -11.94 14.76
C SER A 156 8.30 -11.01 13.58
N ILE A 157 8.72 -11.52 12.42
CA ILE A 157 8.31 -11.03 11.11
C ILE A 157 6.77 -11.03 11.06
N ARG A 158 6.14 -9.92 10.72
CA ARG A 158 4.68 -9.90 10.52
C ARG A 158 4.35 -10.24 9.08
N TRP A 159 3.29 -11.01 8.87
CA TRP A 159 2.71 -11.18 7.55
C TRP A 159 1.89 -9.94 7.19
N HIS A 160 2.55 -8.89 6.69
CA HIS A 160 1.94 -7.58 6.51
C HIS A 160 1.39 -7.34 5.09
N GLU A 161 1.58 -8.28 4.17
CA GLU A 161 1.09 -8.18 2.80
C GLU A 161 -0.45 -8.31 2.70
N LYS A 162 -1.08 -7.38 1.97
CA LYS A 162 -2.50 -7.49 1.58
C LYS A 162 -2.60 -7.63 0.07
N LEU A 163 -3.06 -8.79 -0.38
CA LEU A 163 -3.27 -9.10 -1.79
C LEU A 163 -4.64 -9.71 -2.01
N PHE A 164 -5.24 -9.40 -3.15
CA PHE A 164 -6.41 -10.09 -3.67
C PHE A 164 -6.26 -10.26 -5.18
N ILE A 165 -6.16 -11.49 -5.65
CA ILE A 165 -5.87 -11.82 -7.04
C ILE A 165 -6.95 -12.77 -7.57
N VAL A 166 -7.47 -12.47 -8.75
CA VAL A 166 -8.50 -13.28 -9.41
C VAL A 166 -8.01 -13.69 -10.80
N ASP A 167 -8.05 -15.00 -11.05
CA ASP A 167 -7.81 -15.62 -12.35
C ASP A 167 -6.45 -15.25 -13.00
N ASP A 168 -5.44 -14.80 -12.26
CA ASP A 168 -4.18 -14.24 -12.79
C ASP A 168 -4.38 -13.04 -13.76
N GLU A 169 -5.56 -12.42 -13.73
CA GLU A 169 -5.97 -11.34 -14.62
C GLU A 169 -6.16 -10.02 -13.89
N TYR A 170 -6.57 -10.09 -12.63
CA TYR A 170 -6.87 -8.95 -11.78
C TYR A 170 -6.13 -9.08 -10.46
N ALA A 171 -5.55 -7.99 -9.99
CA ALA A 171 -4.89 -7.91 -8.69
C ALA A 171 -5.29 -6.63 -7.96
N ILE A 172 -5.45 -6.72 -6.65
CA ILE A 172 -5.56 -5.60 -5.74
C ILE A 172 -4.44 -5.73 -4.70
N VAL A 173 -3.71 -4.65 -4.48
CA VAL A 173 -2.64 -4.53 -3.48
C VAL A 173 -2.73 -3.18 -2.79
N GLY A 174 -2.36 -3.12 -1.51
CA GLY A 174 -2.37 -1.88 -0.75
C GLY A 174 -2.31 -2.08 0.76
N GLY A 175 -2.84 -1.09 1.49
CA GLY A 175 -2.82 -1.06 2.95
C GLY A 175 -4.03 -1.71 3.61
N GLN A 176 -5.12 -1.93 2.86
CA GLN A 176 -6.41 -2.29 3.43
C GLN A 176 -6.51 -3.79 3.74
N ASN A 177 -6.66 -4.11 5.03
CA ASN A 177 -7.04 -5.44 5.49
C ASN A 177 -8.53 -5.73 5.21
N LEU A 178 -8.98 -6.94 5.52
CA LEU A 178 -10.35 -7.40 5.24
C LEU A 178 -11.33 -7.04 6.37
N TYR A 179 -11.67 -5.75 6.45
CA TYR A 179 -12.76 -5.16 7.25
C TYR A 179 -13.12 -3.79 6.65
N ASN A 180 -14.29 -3.23 7.00
CA ASN A 180 -14.71 -1.92 6.51
C ASN A 180 -13.87 -0.74 7.06
N GLN A 181 -14.36 0.50 6.96
CA GLN A 181 -13.61 1.68 7.41
C GLN A 181 -13.61 1.86 8.94
N ASP A 182 -14.44 1.10 9.66
CA ASP A 182 -14.60 1.16 11.10
C ASP A 182 -13.67 0.11 11.73
N TYR A 183 -12.58 0.56 12.33
CA TYR A 183 -11.60 -0.38 12.86
C TYR A 183 -12.10 -1.01 14.17
N PRO A 184 -12.13 -2.35 14.28
CA PRO A 184 -12.79 -3.03 15.39
C PRO A 184 -12.13 -2.88 16.77
N PHE A 185 -10.93 -2.29 16.88
CA PHE A 185 -10.20 -2.15 18.16
C PHE A 185 -10.09 -0.73 18.70
N VAL A 186 -10.66 0.27 18.02
CA VAL A 186 -10.63 1.64 18.55
C VAL A 186 -12.03 1.98 19.09
N PRO A 187 -12.16 2.34 20.39
CA PRO A 187 -13.45 2.55 21.04
C PRO A 187 -14.14 3.88 20.66
N PHE A 188 -13.74 4.52 19.56
CA PHE A 188 -14.25 5.82 19.10
C PHE A 188 -14.61 5.73 17.61
N ASP A 189 -15.47 6.63 17.11
CA ASP A 189 -15.84 6.77 15.68
C ASP A 189 -14.63 7.24 14.86
N PHE A 190 -13.68 6.32 14.66
CA PHE A 190 -12.38 6.55 14.05
C PHE A 190 -12.32 5.82 12.72
N LYS A 191 -12.56 6.56 11.65
CA LYS A 191 -12.53 6.01 10.29
C LYS A 191 -11.10 5.93 9.78
N TRP A 192 -10.76 4.83 9.12
CA TRP A 192 -9.46 4.68 8.48
C TRP A 192 -9.47 5.34 7.10
N ARG A 193 -8.42 6.11 6.83
CA ARG A 193 -8.07 6.62 5.51
C ARG A 193 -6.96 5.72 4.96
N ASP A 194 -7.28 4.91 3.95
CA ASP A 194 -6.33 3.94 3.39
C ASP A 194 -6.43 3.88 1.86
N THR A 195 -5.44 3.28 1.20
CA THR A 195 -5.33 3.23 -0.26
C THR A 195 -4.97 1.84 -0.72
N ASP A 196 -5.81 1.26 -1.56
CA ASP A 196 -5.49 0.12 -2.41
C ASP A 196 -5.37 0.57 -3.87
N VAL A 197 -4.73 -0.25 -4.70
CA VAL A 197 -4.74 -0.11 -6.15
C VAL A 197 -5.25 -1.40 -6.79
N TYR A 198 -6.22 -1.26 -7.69
CA TYR A 198 -6.64 -2.29 -8.63
C TYR A 198 -5.79 -2.23 -9.89
N LEU A 199 -5.34 -3.39 -10.35
CA LEU A 199 -4.54 -3.58 -11.55
C LEU A 199 -5.11 -4.75 -12.35
N SER A 200 -5.14 -4.63 -13.68
CA SER A 200 -5.47 -5.73 -14.58
C SER A 200 -4.43 -5.94 -15.66
N GLY A 201 -4.43 -7.13 -16.27
CA GLY A 201 -3.53 -7.49 -17.36
C GLY A 201 -2.26 -8.21 -16.90
N PRO A 202 -1.17 -8.17 -17.69
CA PRO A 202 0.01 -9.01 -17.49
C PRO A 202 0.62 -8.94 -16.08
N VAL A 203 0.56 -7.78 -15.42
CA VAL A 203 1.07 -7.63 -14.06
C VAL A 203 0.43 -8.60 -13.07
N ALA A 204 -0.86 -8.94 -13.20
CA ALA A 204 -1.54 -9.84 -12.28
C ALA A 204 -0.89 -11.24 -12.23
N LYS A 205 -0.23 -11.67 -13.32
CA LYS A 205 0.56 -12.91 -13.34
C LYS A 205 1.80 -12.84 -12.44
N GLU A 206 2.42 -11.68 -12.29
CA GLU A 206 3.56 -11.48 -11.38
C GLU A 206 3.10 -11.53 -9.91
N PHE A 207 1.96 -10.93 -9.59
CA PHE A 207 1.31 -11.07 -8.28
C PHE A 207 0.99 -12.54 -7.97
N SER A 208 0.39 -13.26 -8.91
CA SER A 208 0.09 -14.69 -8.75
C SER A 208 1.33 -15.54 -8.58
N LYS A 209 2.40 -15.25 -9.33
CA LYS A 209 3.68 -15.96 -9.23
C LYS A 209 4.29 -15.80 -7.84
N HIS A 210 4.28 -14.58 -7.29
CA HIS A 210 4.69 -14.33 -5.91
C HIS A 210 3.83 -15.12 -4.91
N PHE A 211 2.51 -14.96 -4.98
CA PHE A 211 1.58 -15.64 -4.07
C PHE A 211 1.79 -17.16 -4.07
N ARG A 212 1.88 -17.79 -5.25
CA ARG A 212 2.11 -19.24 -5.36
C ARG A 212 3.46 -19.67 -4.81
N ASN A 213 4.50 -18.86 -5.01
CA ASN A 213 5.82 -19.14 -4.45
C ASN A 213 5.81 -19.10 -2.93
N VAL A 214 5.16 -18.10 -2.35
CA VAL A 214 4.94 -17.99 -0.90
C VAL A 214 4.12 -19.19 -0.42
N TRP A 215 2.95 -19.44 -1.00
CA TRP A 215 2.05 -20.52 -0.63
C TRP A 215 2.77 -21.87 -0.57
N LYS A 216 3.53 -22.18 -1.62
CA LYS A 216 4.33 -23.40 -1.70
C LYS A 216 5.39 -23.49 -0.60
N LYS A 217 6.01 -22.38 -0.20
CA LYS A 217 6.99 -22.36 0.90
C LYS A 217 6.29 -22.59 2.23
N LEU A 218 5.23 -21.83 2.54
CA LEU A 218 4.50 -21.90 3.81
C LEU A 218 3.88 -23.29 4.02
N THR A 219 3.24 -23.85 2.99
CA THR A 219 2.58 -25.17 3.11
C THR A 219 3.57 -26.32 3.15
N ARG A 220 4.77 -26.20 2.57
CA ARG A 220 5.84 -27.20 2.72
C ARG A 220 6.41 -27.24 4.13
N SER A 221 6.50 -26.10 4.81
CA SER A 221 6.94 -26.05 6.21
C SER A 221 5.88 -26.54 7.19
N LEU A 222 4.58 -26.40 6.85
CA LEU A 222 3.47 -26.64 7.77
C LEU A 222 2.71 -27.96 7.53
N ILE A 223 2.75 -28.56 6.34
CA ILE A 223 1.87 -29.70 5.98
C ILE A 223 2.61 -30.80 5.21
N LYS A 224 2.52 -32.05 5.70
CA LYS A 224 2.81 -33.27 4.92
C LYS A 224 1.70 -33.48 3.89
N SER A 225 1.92 -32.98 2.67
CA SER A 225 1.07 -33.10 1.47
C SER A 225 0.04 -31.98 1.29
N PRO A 226 0.42 -30.83 0.71
CA PRO A 226 -0.57 -29.93 0.12
C PRO A 226 -1.18 -30.57 -1.14
N PRO A 227 -2.42 -30.20 -1.53
CA PRO A 227 -2.90 -30.48 -2.87
C PRO A 227 -1.89 -29.90 -3.87
N ALA A 228 -1.46 -30.73 -4.82
CA ALA A 228 -0.63 -30.28 -5.91
C ALA A 228 -1.39 -29.15 -6.62
N ILE A 229 -0.80 -27.95 -6.65
CA ILE A 229 -1.26 -26.92 -7.56
C ILE A 229 -1.08 -27.52 -8.95
N GLU A 230 -2.16 -27.94 -9.61
CA GLU A 230 -2.15 -28.11 -11.06
C GLU A 230 -1.99 -26.72 -11.65
N PHE A 231 -0.72 -26.33 -11.79
CA PHE A 231 -0.34 -25.09 -12.45
C PHE A 231 -0.88 -25.18 -13.87
N CYS A 232 -1.90 -24.39 -14.19
CA CYS A 232 -2.02 -23.90 -15.54
C CYS A 232 -0.85 -22.93 -15.73
N PRO A 233 0.18 -23.27 -16.52
CA PRO A 233 1.18 -22.27 -16.89
C PRO A 233 0.44 -21.08 -17.49
N PRO A 234 0.90 -19.84 -17.26
CA PRO A 234 0.35 -18.70 -17.96
C PRO A 234 0.40 -19.01 -19.45
N ASP A 235 -0.68 -18.77 -20.20
CA ASP A 235 -0.63 -18.95 -21.64
C ASP A 235 0.47 -18.03 -22.19
N GLU A 236 1.62 -18.62 -22.53
CA GLU A 236 2.79 -17.94 -23.11
C GLU A 236 2.46 -17.36 -24.49
N ARG A 237 1.29 -17.71 -25.05
CA ARG A 237 0.83 -17.30 -26.38
C ARG A 237 0.00 -16.04 -26.40
N THR A 238 -0.06 -15.27 -25.31
CA THR A 238 -0.49 -13.87 -25.46
C THR A 238 0.70 -13.10 -26.01
N PRO A 239 0.67 -12.61 -27.27
CA PRO A 239 1.74 -11.76 -27.74
C PRO A 239 1.86 -10.59 -26.77
N LYS A 240 3.07 -10.02 -26.61
CA LYS A 240 3.25 -8.70 -26.00
C LYS A 240 2.57 -7.66 -26.88
N GLU A 241 1.25 -7.70 -27.00
CA GLU A 241 0.48 -6.73 -27.76
C GLU A 241 0.46 -5.45 -26.94
N LYS A 242 1.45 -4.58 -27.18
CA LYS A 242 1.50 -3.21 -26.67
C LYS A 242 0.23 -2.39 -26.97
N ARG A 243 -0.71 -2.92 -27.75
CA ARG A 243 -1.87 -2.19 -28.29
C ARG A 243 -3.01 -1.98 -27.28
N ASP A 244 -3.08 -2.79 -26.21
CA ASP A 244 -4.16 -2.72 -25.20
C ASP A 244 -3.68 -2.35 -23.78
N HIS A 245 -2.41 -1.99 -23.61
CA HIS A 245 -1.83 -1.66 -22.30
C HIS A 245 -1.76 -0.15 -22.08
N THR A 246 -2.10 0.29 -20.87
CA THR A 246 -2.22 1.73 -20.54
C THR A 246 -0.99 2.27 -19.83
N GLY A 247 -0.20 1.43 -19.15
CA GLY A 247 1.03 1.88 -18.49
C GLY A 247 1.90 0.76 -17.95
N GLU A 248 3.00 1.17 -17.32
CA GLU A 248 4.02 0.28 -16.78
C GLU A 248 3.92 0.21 -15.24
N VAL A 249 4.17 -0.97 -14.69
CA VAL A 249 4.10 -1.23 -13.26
C VAL A 249 5.11 -2.30 -12.87
N ARG A 250 5.67 -2.18 -11.68
CA ARG A 250 6.60 -3.15 -11.11
C ARG A 250 6.07 -3.58 -9.75
N PHE A 251 5.85 -4.88 -9.59
CA PHE A 251 5.48 -5.45 -8.30
C PHE A 251 6.74 -5.80 -7.51
N ILE A 252 6.86 -5.27 -6.29
CA ILE A 252 8.00 -5.50 -5.41
C ILE A 252 7.51 -5.92 -4.04
N TYR A 253 8.26 -6.80 -3.39
CA TYR A 253 7.93 -7.33 -2.07
C TYR A 253 9.18 -7.56 -1.21
N ASN A 254 8.99 -7.61 0.10
CA ASN A 254 9.98 -8.08 1.06
C ASN A 254 9.66 -9.51 1.49
N GLU A 255 10.68 -10.38 1.53
CA GLU A 255 10.61 -11.71 2.16
C GLU A 255 11.65 -11.76 3.29
N PRO A 256 11.44 -11.04 4.40
CA PRO A 256 12.45 -10.92 5.47
C PRO A 256 12.77 -12.27 6.14
N TYR A 257 11.84 -13.23 6.08
CA TYR A 257 12.04 -14.62 6.52
C TYR A 257 13.04 -15.39 5.64
N GLN A 258 13.47 -14.79 4.53
CA GLN A 258 14.56 -15.24 3.67
C GLN A 258 15.72 -14.22 3.62
N GLY A 259 15.71 -13.20 4.47
CA GLY A 259 16.69 -12.11 4.47
C GLY A 259 16.61 -11.17 3.27
N LYS A 260 15.50 -11.18 2.53
CA LYS A 260 15.34 -10.40 1.28
C LYS A 260 14.55 -9.13 1.52
N LYS A 261 15.17 -7.99 1.21
CA LYS A 261 14.64 -6.63 1.45
C LYS A 261 14.51 -5.81 0.16
N TYR A 262 13.93 -6.41 -0.88
CA TYR A 262 13.92 -5.83 -2.23
C TYR A 262 13.16 -4.50 -2.32
N LEU A 263 12.04 -4.36 -1.61
CA LEU A 263 11.26 -3.13 -1.56
C LEU A 263 12.07 -1.99 -0.93
N THR A 264 12.75 -2.29 0.16
CA THR A 264 13.61 -1.36 0.89
C THR A 264 14.71 -0.81 0.01
N GLN A 265 15.37 -1.69 -0.74
CA GLN A 265 16.42 -1.33 -1.69
C GLN A 265 15.86 -0.48 -2.84
N ALA A 266 14.67 -0.83 -3.36
CA ALA A 266 14.01 -0.05 -4.40
C ALA A 266 13.64 1.36 -3.93
N TYR A 267 13.08 1.52 -2.73
CA TYR A 267 12.73 2.83 -2.17
C TYR A 267 13.96 3.74 -2.03
N LYS A 268 15.09 3.19 -1.56
CA LYS A 268 16.36 3.93 -1.46
C LYS A 268 16.83 4.41 -2.83
N ALA A 269 16.83 3.54 -3.83
CA ALA A 269 17.24 3.87 -5.19
C ALA A 269 16.34 4.96 -5.80
N LEU A 270 15.03 4.90 -5.58
CA LEU A 270 14.08 5.88 -6.09
C LEU A 270 14.26 7.25 -5.41
N ILE A 271 14.34 7.29 -4.08
CA ILE A 271 14.56 8.54 -3.31
C ILE A 271 15.88 9.21 -3.72
N ALA A 272 16.94 8.41 -3.92
CA ALA A 272 18.24 8.91 -4.37
C ALA A 272 18.17 9.56 -5.77
N LYS A 273 17.22 9.18 -6.62
CA LYS A 273 17.04 9.72 -7.98
C LYS A 273 15.97 10.81 -8.09
N ALA A 274 15.29 11.16 -7.00
CA ALA A 274 14.29 12.22 -7.01
C ALA A 274 14.91 13.59 -7.34
N GLN A 275 14.21 14.39 -8.15
CA GLN A 275 14.65 15.68 -8.69
C GLN A 275 13.83 16.88 -8.22
N HIS A 276 12.53 16.75 -7.94
CA HIS A 276 11.62 17.88 -7.72
C HIS A 276 10.75 17.76 -6.47
N THR A 277 10.12 16.62 -6.23
CA THR A 277 9.17 16.38 -5.15
C THR A 277 9.17 14.92 -4.70
N ILE A 278 9.25 14.71 -3.39
CA ILE A 278 8.96 13.44 -2.72
C ILE A 278 7.78 13.67 -1.79
N ILE A 279 6.74 12.86 -1.92
CA ILE A 279 5.64 12.80 -0.94
C ILE A 279 5.59 11.38 -0.41
N TRP A 280 5.87 11.21 0.87
CA TRP A 280 5.84 9.91 1.53
C TRP A 280 4.81 9.93 2.65
N GLN A 281 3.69 9.25 2.39
CA GLN A 281 2.55 9.16 3.27
C GLN A 281 2.51 7.79 3.95
N GLY A 282 2.42 7.80 5.28
CA GLY A 282 2.43 6.60 6.11
C GLY A 282 1.57 6.75 7.35
N ASN A 283 1.22 5.62 7.97
CA ASN A 283 0.61 5.60 9.28
C ASN A 283 1.56 6.00 10.41
N ASN A 284 2.85 5.76 10.19
CA ASN A 284 3.94 5.96 11.13
C ASN A 284 5.04 6.82 10.50
N LEU A 285 5.81 7.53 11.32
CA LEU A 285 7.09 8.11 10.91
C LEU A 285 8.16 7.68 11.90
N TYR A 286 8.91 6.64 11.53
CA TYR A 286 10.06 6.19 12.30
C TYR A 286 11.08 5.49 11.40
N LEU A 287 11.88 6.28 10.70
CA LEU A 287 12.85 5.79 9.74
C LEU A 287 14.17 5.36 10.39
N ASN A 288 14.88 4.45 9.73
CA ASN A 288 16.28 4.16 10.06
C ASN A 288 17.21 5.30 9.57
N ASP A 289 18.45 5.31 10.05
CA ASP A 289 19.43 6.37 9.74
C ASP A 289 19.71 6.51 8.24
N GLU A 290 19.64 5.41 7.49
CA GLU A 290 19.90 5.42 6.05
C GLU A 290 18.79 6.16 5.28
N PHE A 291 17.52 5.90 5.59
CA PHE A 291 16.41 6.65 5.01
C PHE A 291 16.41 8.10 5.49
N ASN A 292 16.70 8.36 6.76
CA ASN A 292 16.85 9.73 7.28
C ASN A 292 17.88 10.52 6.45
N HIS A 293 19.04 9.91 6.21
CA HIS A 293 20.10 10.52 5.41
C HIS A 293 19.67 10.77 3.97
N LEU A 294 19.09 9.77 3.28
CA LEU A 294 18.64 9.91 1.90
C LEU A 294 17.58 11.00 1.71
N ILE A 295 16.65 11.12 2.66
CA ILE A 295 15.62 12.15 2.65
C ILE A 295 16.25 13.55 2.86
N LEU A 296 17.15 13.68 3.82
CA LEU A 296 17.87 14.94 4.05
C LEU A 296 18.72 15.33 2.84
N GLU A 297 19.43 14.38 2.22
CA GLU A 297 20.20 14.61 1.00
C GLU A 297 19.28 15.09 -0.14
N ALA A 298 18.12 14.45 -0.35
CA ALA A 298 17.15 14.90 -1.35
C ALA A 298 16.70 16.34 -1.09
N ALA A 299 16.33 16.66 0.16
CA ALA A 299 15.94 18.02 0.54
C ALA A 299 17.07 19.03 0.31
N HIS A 300 18.31 18.68 0.63
CA HIS A 300 19.48 19.54 0.38
C HIS A 300 19.83 19.71 -1.11
N ARG A 301 19.44 18.76 -1.98
CA ARG A 301 19.49 18.93 -3.44
C ARG A 301 18.43 19.90 -3.98
N GLY A 302 17.50 20.35 -3.14
CA GLY A 302 16.39 21.22 -3.52
C GLY A 302 15.10 20.48 -3.89
N VAL A 303 15.01 19.18 -3.60
CA VAL A 303 13.78 18.40 -3.75
C VAL A 303 12.80 18.82 -2.64
N ASN A 304 11.55 19.12 -2.98
CA ASN A 304 10.51 19.38 -1.98
C ASN A 304 10.08 18.05 -1.34
N VAL A 305 10.42 17.83 -0.07
CA VAL A 305 10.10 16.58 0.61
C VAL A 305 8.97 16.77 1.61
N TYR A 306 7.90 16.00 1.46
CA TYR A 306 6.74 15.96 2.33
C TYR A 306 6.66 14.60 3.02
N LEU A 307 6.86 14.57 4.33
CA LEU A 307 6.60 13.38 5.15
C LEU A 307 5.23 13.56 5.81
N VAL A 308 4.25 12.79 5.34
CA VAL A 308 2.86 12.89 5.78
C VAL A 308 2.56 11.74 6.74
N THR A 309 2.12 12.09 7.95
CA THR A 309 1.76 11.11 9.00
C THR A 309 0.59 11.61 9.83
N ASN A 310 0.11 10.80 10.77
CA ASN A 310 -0.97 11.17 11.68
C ASN A 310 -0.57 12.31 12.61
N SER A 311 -1.51 13.19 12.95
CA SER A 311 -1.39 14.08 14.09
C SER A 311 -1.67 13.33 15.40
N ILE A 312 -1.48 13.99 16.54
CA ILE A 312 -1.84 13.40 17.84
C ILE A 312 -3.33 13.06 17.93
N SER A 313 -4.20 13.87 17.31
CA SER A 313 -5.65 13.66 17.35
C SER A 313 -6.12 12.60 16.36
N THR A 314 -5.33 12.30 15.32
CA THR A 314 -5.63 11.24 14.35
C THR A 314 -4.88 9.93 14.62
N SER A 315 -3.88 9.92 15.51
CA SER A 315 -3.21 8.67 15.90
C SER A 315 -4.11 7.79 16.78
N TRP A 316 -4.35 6.56 16.35
CA TRP A 316 -5.11 5.57 17.13
C TRP A 316 -4.43 5.21 18.47
N TRP A 317 -3.10 5.41 18.57
CA TRP A 317 -2.32 5.13 19.77
C TRP A 317 -1.46 6.35 20.15
N GLN A 318 -1.97 7.18 21.05
CA GLN A 318 -1.31 8.44 21.44
C GLN A 318 0.08 8.24 22.08
N THR A 319 0.27 7.18 22.88
CA THR A 319 1.60 6.85 23.43
C THR A 319 2.59 6.53 22.32
N PHE A 320 2.17 5.78 21.31
CA PHE A 320 2.99 5.51 20.14
C PHE A 320 3.33 6.79 19.37
N TYR A 321 2.38 7.73 19.26
CA TYR A 321 2.63 9.04 18.66
C TYR A 321 3.78 9.79 19.36
N TYR A 322 3.70 9.97 20.68
CA TYR A 322 4.72 10.72 21.41
C TYR A 322 6.12 10.09 21.32
N VAL A 323 6.20 8.77 21.43
CA VAL A 323 7.49 8.07 21.42
C VAL A 323 8.04 7.97 20.00
N TYR A 324 7.29 7.39 19.06
CA TYR A 324 7.84 7.04 17.75
C TYR A 324 7.82 8.21 16.78
N HIS A 325 6.72 8.97 16.71
CA HIS A 325 6.62 10.07 15.76
C HIS A 325 7.33 11.32 16.25
N ALA A 326 6.95 11.82 17.44
CA ALA A 326 7.47 13.10 17.92
C ALA A 326 8.94 13.03 18.34
N TRP A 327 9.34 11.99 19.08
CA TRP A 327 10.70 11.90 19.62
C TRP A 327 11.71 11.34 18.62
N PHE A 328 11.37 10.23 17.95
CA PHE A 328 12.29 9.57 17.02
C PHE A 328 12.09 9.95 15.56
N GLY A 329 10.84 10.15 15.13
CA GLY A 329 10.49 10.45 13.73
C GLY A 329 10.80 11.87 13.31
N TYR A 330 10.46 12.88 14.12
CA TYR A 330 10.66 14.31 13.76
C TYR A 330 12.06 14.81 14.05
N LYS A 331 12.73 14.23 15.05
CA LYS A 331 14.05 14.69 15.50
C LYS A 331 15.10 14.72 14.38
N PRO A 332 15.22 13.73 13.48
CA PRO A 332 16.17 13.77 12.36
C PRO A 332 15.95 14.93 11.39
N PHE A 333 14.70 15.40 11.25
CA PHE A 333 14.31 16.41 10.28
C PHE A 333 14.10 17.80 10.91
N LYS A 334 14.31 17.91 12.22
CA LYS A 334 14.21 19.18 12.93
C LYS A 334 15.20 20.19 12.33
N ASP A 335 14.72 21.40 12.06
CA ASP A 335 15.50 22.49 11.46
C ASP A 335 16.05 22.18 10.05
N SER A 336 15.50 21.15 9.37
CA SER A 336 15.83 20.80 7.98
C SER A 336 14.80 21.38 6.98
N PRO A 337 15.07 21.36 5.67
CA PRO A 337 14.11 21.77 4.64
C PRO A 337 12.96 20.78 4.40
N VAL A 338 12.90 19.67 5.14
CA VAL A 338 11.86 18.64 5.00
C VAL A 338 10.56 19.12 5.65
N HIS A 339 9.44 19.02 4.92
CA HIS A 339 8.11 19.35 5.42
C HIS A 339 7.52 18.18 6.19
N LEU A 340 7.27 18.38 7.47
CA LEU A 340 6.53 17.45 8.32
C LEU A 340 5.05 17.85 8.30
N CYS A 341 4.21 16.99 7.75
CA CYS A 341 2.78 17.25 7.51
C CYS A 341 1.90 16.31 8.33
N LEU A 342 1.13 16.88 9.25
CA LEU A 342 0.30 16.14 10.20
C LEU A 342 -1.15 16.09 9.72
N TYR A 343 -1.62 14.90 9.34
CA TYR A 343 -2.97 14.68 8.84
C TYR A 343 -4.03 14.81 9.94
N GLN A 344 -5.08 15.58 9.67
CA GLN A 344 -6.02 16.04 10.72
C GLN A 344 -7.43 15.42 10.68
N GLU A 345 -7.82 14.72 9.61
CA GLU A 345 -9.23 14.29 9.47
C GLU A 345 -9.57 12.95 10.11
N ARG A 346 -8.72 11.95 9.91
CA ARG A 346 -8.98 10.52 10.13
C ARG A 346 -7.67 9.81 10.43
N PHE A 347 -7.71 8.57 10.93
CA PHE A 347 -6.46 7.80 11.02
C PHE A 347 -5.95 7.50 9.61
N ASN A 348 -4.85 8.12 9.23
CA ASN A 348 -4.15 7.84 7.99
C ASN A 348 -3.44 6.49 8.12
N HIS A 349 -3.99 5.46 7.49
CA HIS A 349 -3.38 4.14 7.40
C HIS A 349 -2.72 3.88 6.04
N SER A 350 -2.76 4.84 5.11
CA SER A 350 -2.16 4.64 3.79
C SER A 350 -0.64 4.44 3.85
N LYS A 351 -0.10 3.80 2.82
CA LYS A 351 1.34 3.62 2.61
C LYS A 351 1.65 3.97 1.16
N MET A 352 1.96 5.23 0.93
CA MET A 352 2.18 5.77 -0.41
C MET A 352 3.49 6.52 -0.51
N LEU A 353 4.26 6.28 -1.57
CA LEU A 353 5.41 7.08 -1.94
C LEU A 353 5.16 7.65 -3.34
N TYR A 354 5.35 8.94 -3.53
CA TYR A 354 5.16 9.61 -4.81
C TYR A 354 6.39 10.45 -5.12
N ILE A 355 6.96 10.28 -6.31
CA ILE A 355 8.20 10.94 -6.72
C ILE A 355 8.02 11.56 -8.10
N ASP A 356 8.20 12.89 -8.17
CA ASP A 356 8.33 13.69 -9.40
C ASP A 356 7.25 13.47 -10.47
N GLY A 357 6.08 12.95 -10.08
CA GLY A 357 5.02 12.53 -11.01
C GLY A 357 5.35 11.34 -11.92
N VAL A 358 6.57 10.79 -11.83
CA VAL A 358 7.04 9.70 -12.68
C VAL A 358 6.81 8.33 -12.08
N VAL A 359 6.75 8.23 -10.75
CA VAL A 359 6.48 6.96 -10.06
C VAL A 359 5.65 7.20 -8.80
N SER A 360 4.66 6.34 -8.59
CA SER A 360 3.99 6.18 -7.30
C SER A 360 4.11 4.75 -6.80
N ALA A 361 4.21 4.58 -5.49
CA ALA A 361 4.24 3.30 -4.81
C ALA A 361 2.99 3.21 -3.92
N ILE A 362 2.18 2.17 -4.10
CA ILE A 362 1.01 1.89 -3.25
C ILE A 362 1.10 0.44 -2.81
N GLY A 363 1.06 0.20 -1.50
CA GLY A 363 1.31 -1.12 -0.94
C GLY A 363 1.04 -1.21 0.54
N SER A 364 1.64 -2.20 1.18
CA SER A 364 1.47 -2.47 2.60
C SER A 364 2.56 -1.86 3.49
N ALA A 365 3.72 -1.48 2.92
CA ALA A 365 4.90 -1.10 3.70
C ALA A 365 4.77 0.26 4.40
N ASN A 366 4.72 0.25 5.73
CA ASN A 366 4.66 1.45 6.55
C ASN A 366 5.92 2.31 6.37
N HIS A 367 5.77 3.59 6.72
CA HIS A 367 6.88 4.53 6.81
C HIS A 367 7.61 4.39 8.16
N ASP A 368 7.99 3.14 8.48
CA ASP A 368 8.78 2.81 9.66
C ASP A 368 9.84 1.74 9.37
N SER A 369 10.89 1.76 10.18
CA SER A 369 12.03 0.87 10.05
C SER A 369 11.64 -0.60 10.26
N TYR A 370 10.55 -0.87 10.98
CA TYR A 370 10.15 -2.24 11.23
C TYR A 370 9.58 -2.87 9.97
N SER A 371 8.65 -2.18 9.30
CA SER A 371 8.09 -2.60 8.02
C SER A 371 9.16 -2.71 6.92
N LEU A 372 10.05 -1.72 6.87
CA LEU A 372 11.12 -1.68 5.87
C LEU A 372 12.22 -2.72 6.12
N GLU A 373 12.34 -3.31 7.31
CA GLU A 373 13.43 -4.24 7.63
C GLU A 373 12.99 -5.65 7.99
N ASN A 374 11.77 -5.84 8.50
CA ASN A 374 11.35 -7.07 9.17
C ASN A 374 10.01 -7.64 8.71
N ASP A 375 9.15 -6.88 8.03
CA ASP A 375 7.81 -7.39 7.65
C ASP A 375 7.77 -7.96 6.23
N ALA A 376 6.92 -8.97 6.04
CA ALA A 376 6.56 -9.42 4.71
C ALA A 376 5.61 -8.36 4.12
N GLU A 377 6.11 -7.62 3.13
CA GLU A 377 5.43 -6.46 2.56
C GLU A 377 5.33 -6.59 1.05
N SER A 378 4.35 -5.94 0.44
CA SER A 378 4.32 -5.80 -1.01
C SER A 378 3.69 -4.51 -1.51
N THR A 379 4.15 -4.08 -2.67
CA THR A 379 3.87 -2.75 -3.24
C THR A 379 3.87 -2.81 -4.76
N ALA A 380 2.93 -2.10 -5.38
CA ALA A 380 2.97 -1.76 -6.80
C ALA A 380 3.68 -0.42 -7.00
N LEU A 381 4.76 -0.41 -7.77
CA LEU A 381 5.38 0.81 -8.30
C LEU A 381 4.83 1.11 -9.69
N ILE A 382 4.12 2.22 -9.84
CA ILE A 382 3.35 2.55 -11.04
C ILE A 382 4.04 3.69 -11.77
N TYR A 383 4.45 3.40 -13.01
CA TYR A 383 5.17 4.28 -13.92
C TYR A 383 4.23 4.70 -15.05
N ASP A 384 3.14 5.38 -14.70
CA ASP A 384 2.20 5.93 -15.68
C ASP A 384 1.85 7.38 -15.35
N ARG A 385 1.98 8.24 -16.37
CA ARG A 385 1.75 9.68 -16.23
C ARG A 385 0.31 9.99 -15.82
N ASN A 386 -0.67 9.33 -16.44
CA ASN A 386 -2.07 9.66 -16.22
C ASN A 386 -2.53 9.18 -14.84
N PHE A 387 -2.16 7.96 -14.47
CA PHE A 387 -2.37 7.42 -13.13
C PHE A 387 -1.73 8.31 -12.06
N ASN A 388 -0.45 8.69 -12.22
CA ASN A 388 0.25 9.52 -11.23
C ASN A 388 -0.36 10.92 -11.13
N ARG A 389 -0.80 11.51 -12.25
CA ARG A 389 -1.52 12.79 -12.25
C ARG A 389 -2.83 12.70 -11.49
N ASP A 390 -3.61 11.66 -11.77
CA ASP A 390 -4.93 11.49 -11.19
C ASP A 390 -4.81 11.12 -9.70
N LEU A 391 -3.83 10.31 -9.31
CA LEU A 391 -3.47 10.07 -7.91
C LEU A 391 -3.08 11.38 -7.21
N TYR A 392 -2.26 12.20 -7.84
CA TYR A 392 -1.83 13.48 -7.28
C TYR A 392 -3.03 14.39 -6.96
N TYR A 393 -3.85 14.71 -7.97
CA TYR A 393 -4.95 15.67 -7.77
C TYR A 393 -6.15 15.11 -7.00
N ASN A 394 -6.47 13.83 -7.16
CA ASN A 394 -7.69 13.28 -6.57
C ASN A 394 -7.49 12.74 -5.16
N VAL A 395 -6.25 12.46 -4.77
CA VAL A 395 -5.91 11.80 -3.50
C VAL A 395 -4.85 12.58 -2.75
N ILE A 396 -3.62 12.67 -3.26
CA ILE A 396 -2.48 13.23 -2.50
C ILE A 396 -2.69 14.69 -2.15
N LEU A 397 -3.12 15.52 -3.10
CA LEU A 397 -3.33 16.94 -2.86
C LEU A 397 -4.43 17.17 -1.81
N LYS A 398 -5.51 16.39 -1.85
CA LYS A 398 -6.58 16.47 -0.84
C LYS A 398 -6.08 16.04 0.53
N ASP A 399 -5.31 14.96 0.60
CA ASP A 399 -4.74 14.52 1.87
C ASP A 399 -3.78 15.58 2.44
N LEU A 400 -2.98 16.24 1.60
CA LEU A 400 -2.10 17.34 1.98
C LEU A 400 -2.87 18.58 2.44
N GLU A 401 -3.93 18.97 1.74
CA GLU A 401 -4.82 20.08 2.15
C GLU A 401 -5.45 19.86 3.53
N SER A 402 -5.57 18.60 3.94
CA SER A 402 -6.06 18.17 5.26
C SER A 402 -4.93 17.98 6.30
N THR A 403 -3.75 18.55 6.06
CA THR A 403 -2.60 18.46 6.98
C THR A 403 -2.16 19.82 7.52
N ASP A 404 -1.63 19.81 8.75
CA ASP A 404 -0.80 20.90 9.25
C ASP A 404 0.66 20.64 8.88
N CYS A 405 1.17 21.32 7.85
CA CYS A 405 2.57 21.23 7.43
C CYS A 405 3.43 22.32 8.08
N SER A 406 4.56 21.91 8.68
CA SER A 406 5.54 22.82 9.31
C SER A 406 6.75 23.14 8.42
#